data_AF-A0A134CJ88-F1
#
_entry.id   AF-A0A134CJ88-F1
#
_cell.length_a   1.000
_cell.length_b   1.000
_cell.length_c   1.000
_cell.angle_alpha   90.00
_cell.angle_beta   90.00
_cell.angle_gamma   90.00
#
_symmetry.space_group_name_H-M   'P 1'
#
loop_
_entity.id
_entity.type
_entity.pdbx_description
1 polymer ?
#
loop_
_entity_poly.entity_id
_entity_poly.type
_entity_poly.pdbx_seq_one_letter_code
_entity_poly.pdbx_strand_id
1 'polypeptide(L)'
;MTGEEIGSITPGEITARLDGYAKRMKNMRILLASFVTAPVINSGMRGPKRPVTAQKLVPQDFKEEISAEKLKSLQKFMEQAERRDDGGKGNKG
;
A
#
# COMPACT_ATOMS: atom_id res chain seq x y z
N MET A 1 15.85 -1.14 8.11
CA MET A 1 16.77 -0.10 7.65
C MET A 1 17.24 0.60 8.91
N THR A 2 18.52 0.59 9.20
CA THR A 2 19.05 1.25 10.40
C THR A 2 19.17 2.75 10.17
N GLY A 3 19.22 3.56 11.23
CA GLY A 3 19.36 5.03 11.10
C GLY A 3 20.64 5.46 10.36
N GLU A 4 21.71 4.67 10.44
CA GLU A 4 22.97 4.91 9.71
C GLU A 4 22.84 4.64 8.20
N GLU A 5 22.06 3.63 7.80
CA GLU A 5 21.77 3.34 6.39
C GLU A 5 20.89 4.43 5.74
N ILE A 6 20.08 5.13 6.55
CA ILE A 6 19.23 6.25 6.08
C ILE A 6 20.07 7.52 5.90
N GLY A 7 21.04 7.78 6.78
CA GLY A 7 21.93 8.95 6.71
C GLY A 7 22.97 8.90 5.59
N SER A 8 23.31 7.70 5.11
CA SER A 8 24.30 7.48 4.03
C SER A 8 23.67 7.36 2.64
N ILE A 9 22.34 7.36 2.56
CA ILE A 9 21.60 7.13 1.32
C ILE A 9 21.48 8.39 0.48
N THR A 10 21.66 8.22 -0.83
CA THR A 10 21.55 9.33 -1.78
C THR A 10 20.09 9.66 -2.07
N PRO A 11 19.75 10.91 -2.43
CA PRO A 11 18.38 11.29 -2.79
C PRO A 11 17.76 10.42 -3.90
N GLY A 12 18.56 9.91 -4.84
CA GLY A 12 18.12 9.01 -5.91
C GLY A 12 17.75 7.60 -5.42
N GLU A 13 18.41 7.10 -4.37
CA GLU A 13 18.07 5.81 -3.77
C GLU A 13 16.80 5.89 -2.93
N ILE A 14 16.55 7.06 -2.30
CA ILE A 14 15.29 7.34 -1.60
C ILE A 14 14.14 7.29 -2.59
N THR A 15 14.22 8.01 -3.71
CA THR A 15 13.14 8.01 -4.72
C THR A 15 12.88 6.63 -5.30
N ALA A 16 13.92 5.87 -5.63
CA ALA A 16 13.77 4.50 -6.14
C ALA A 16 13.08 3.57 -5.13
N ARG A 17 13.37 3.70 -3.84
CA ARG A 17 12.70 2.91 -2.79
C ARG A 17 11.23 3.27 -2.67
N LEU A 18 10.91 4.57 -2.76
CA LEU A 18 9.55 5.07 -2.69
C LEU A 18 8.69 4.60 -3.86
N ASP A 19 9.23 4.60 -5.07
CA ASP A 19 8.57 4.04 -6.24
C ASP A 19 8.30 2.54 -6.05
N GLY A 20 9.23 1.82 -5.43
CA GLY A 20 9.05 0.44 -5.02
C GLY A 20 7.89 0.26 -4.02
N TYR A 21 7.80 1.11 -2.99
CA TYR A 21 6.71 1.06 -2.00
C TYR A 21 5.35 1.38 -2.62
N ALA A 22 5.30 2.42 -3.47
CA ALA A 22 4.09 2.82 -4.18
C ALA A 22 3.53 1.67 -5.04
N LYS A 23 4.41 0.97 -5.78
CA LYS A 23 4.05 -0.23 -6.55
C LYS A 23 3.54 -1.37 -5.66
N ARG A 24 4.22 -1.66 -4.53
CA ARG A 24 3.79 -2.71 -3.59
C ARG A 24 2.41 -2.42 -2.99
N MET A 25 2.14 -1.18 -2.59
CA MET A 25 0.85 -0.78 -2.03
C MET A 25 -0.30 -0.90 -3.04
N LYS A 26 -0.06 -0.49 -4.30
CA LYS A 26 -1.03 -0.68 -5.40
C LYS A 26 -1.34 -2.16 -5.61
N ASN A 27 -0.31 -3.01 -5.67
CA ASN A 27 -0.49 -4.46 -5.84
C ASN A 27 -1.26 -5.08 -4.68
N MET A 28 -1.02 -4.64 -3.44
CA MET A 28 -1.72 -5.15 -2.26
C MET A 28 -3.21 -4.80 -2.24
N ARG A 29 -3.59 -3.58 -2.63
CA ARG A 29 -5.01 -3.19 -2.76
C ARG A 29 -5.74 -4.05 -3.80
N ILE A 30 -5.11 -4.25 -4.97
CA ILE A 30 -5.67 -5.10 -6.03
C ILE A 30 -5.83 -6.54 -5.54
N LEU A 31 -4.84 -7.08 -4.83
CA LEU A 31 -4.88 -8.43 -4.27
C LEU A 31 -6.03 -8.60 -3.27
N LEU A 32 -6.16 -7.69 -2.30
CA LEU A 32 -7.22 -7.74 -1.29
C LEU A 32 -8.62 -7.68 -1.92
N ALA A 33 -8.83 -6.76 -2.87
CA ALA A 33 -10.09 -6.64 -3.59
C ALA A 33 -10.42 -7.91 -4.38
N SER A 34 -9.40 -8.57 -4.97
CA SER A 34 -9.56 -9.80 -5.75
C SER A 34 -9.86 -11.02 -4.89
N PHE A 35 -9.19 -11.15 -3.74
CA PHE A 35 -9.24 -12.36 -2.93
C PHE A 35 -10.40 -12.36 -1.93
N VAL A 36 -10.65 -11.22 -1.28
CA VAL A 36 -11.62 -11.12 -0.18
C VAL A 36 -12.95 -10.60 -0.68
N THR A 37 -12.95 -9.51 -1.44
CA THR A 37 -14.15 -8.69 -1.62
C THR A 37 -14.95 -9.08 -2.87
N ALA A 38 -14.31 -9.27 -4.02
CA ALA A 38 -15.00 -9.61 -5.27
C ALA A 38 -15.72 -10.96 -5.21
N PRO A 39 -15.11 -12.06 -4.72
CA PRO A 39 -15.80 -13.35 -4.63
C PRO A 39 -16.98 -13.32 -3.65
N VAL A 40 -16.82 -12.67 -2.49
CA VAL A 40 -17.88 -12.55 -1.46
C VAL A 40 -19.11 -11.81 -2.00
N ILE A 41 -18.90 -10.69 -2.72
CA ILE A 41 -20.01 -9.95 -3.33
C ILE A 41 -20.66 -10.79 -4.44
N ASN A 42 -19.85 -11.45 -5.27
CA ASN A 42 -20.37 -12.27 -6.38
C ASN A 42 -21.10 -13.52 -5.89
N SER A 43 -20.67 -14.15 -4.79
CA SER A 43 -21.36 -15.31 -4.21
C SER A 43 -22.71 -14.94 -3.58
N GLY A 44 -22.86 -13.70 -3.11
CA GLY A 44 -24.14 -13.18 -2.64
C GLY A 44 -25.17 -12.93 -3.76
N MET A 45 -24.74 -12.96 -5.02
CA MET A 45 -25.61 -12.78 -6.18
C MET A 45 -25.81 -14.12 -6.91
N ARG A 46 -27.07 -14.56 -7.08
CA ARG A 46 -27.35 -15.76 -7.86
C ARG A 46 -27.17 -15.47 -9.36
N GLY A 47 -26.05 -15.93 -9.93
CA GLY A 47 -25.75 -15.81 -11.37
C GLY A 47 -25.66 -14.36 -11.86
N PRO A 48 -24.65 -13.59 -11.40
CA PRO A 48 -24.58 -12.16 -11.70
C PRO A 48 -24.31 -11.94 -13.20
N LYS A 49 -25.28 -11.34 -13.92
CA LYS A 49 -25.11 -10.91 -15.33
C LYS A 49 -23.94 -9.93 -15.52
N ARG A 50 -23.56 -9.22 -14.46
CA ARG A 50 -22.42 -8.29 -14.42
C ARG A 50 -21.61 -8.53 -13.14
N PRO A 51 -20.66 -9.46 -13.13
CA PRO A 51 -19.87 -9.75 -11.95
C PRO A 51 -19.03 -8.54 -11.52
N VAL A 52 -18.84 -8.40 -10.21
CA VAL A 52 -17.94 -7.44 -9.59
C VAL A 52 -16.51 -7.97 -9.77
N THR A 53 -15.63 -7.13 -10.29
CA THR A 53 -14.21 -7.44 -10.51
C THR A 53 -13.35 -6.52 -9.64
N ALA A 54 -12.10 -6.89 -9.40
CA ALA A 54 -11.17 -6.04 -8.65
C ALA A 54 -11.05 -4.63 -9.26
N GLN A 55 -11.05 -4.52 -10.59
CA GLN A 55 -11.03 -3.22 -11.28
C GLN A 55 -12.30 -2.37 -11.02
N LYS A 56 -13.46 -2.98 -10.77
CA LYS A 56 -14.67 -2.24 -10.39
C LYS A 56 -14.65 -1.82 -8.91
N LEU A 57 -13.95 -2.56 -8.06
CA LEU A 57 -13.82 -2.28 -6.62
C LEU A 57 -12.75 -1.23 -6.33
N VAL A 58 -11.63 -1.26 -7.07
CA VAL A 58 -10.54 -0.29 -6.95
C VAL A 58 -10.18 0.31 -8.31
N PRO A 59 -11.08 1.08 -8.96
CA PRO A 59 -10.84 1.59 -10.31
C PRO A 59 -9.63 2.51 -10.43
N GLN A 60 -9.40 3.35 -9.42
CA GLN A 60 -8.31 4.32 -9.38
C GLN A 60 -6.94 3.62 -9.44
N ASP A 61 -6.81 2.45 -8.80
CA ASP A 61 -5.58 1.66 -8.82
C ASP A 61 -5.16 1.23 -10.23
N PHE A 62 -6.11 1.08 -11.15
CA PHE A 62 -5.83 0.72 -12.53
C PHE A 62 -5.71 1.92 -13.48
N LYS A 63 -6.12 3.12 -13.05
CA LYS A 63 -6.24 4.29 -13.93
C LYS A 63 -5.23 5.40 -13.65
N GLU A 64 -4.83 5.59 -12.40
CA GLU A 64 -4.04 6.77 -12.02
C GLU A 64 -2.57 6.43 -11.81
N GLU A 65 -1.71 7.27 -12.37
CA GLU A 65 -0.34 7.43 -11.89
C GLU A 65 -0.35 8.17 -10.55
N ILE A 66 0.50 7.75 -9.62
CA ILE A 66 0.49 8.28 -8.26
C ILE A 66 1.08 9.70 -8.29
N SER A 67 0.26 10.70 -7.93
CA SER A 67 0.73 12.08 -7.83
C SER A 67 1.82 12.25 -6.77
N ALA A 68 2.74 13.19 -6.98
CA ALA A 68 3.85 13.46 -6.05
C ALA A 68 3.35 13.80 -4.63
N GLU A 69 2.23 14.51 -4.50
CA GLU A 69 1.61 14.83 -3.21
C GLU A 69 1.09 13.58 -2.49
N LYS A 70 0.44 12.68 -3.24
CA LYS A 70 -0.04 11.41 -2.69
C LYS A 70 1.12 10.53 -2.25
N LEU A 71 2.19 10.52 -3.03
CA LEU A 71 3.45 9.84 -2.73
C LEU A 71 4.05 10.37 -1.41
N LYS A 72 4.07 11.68 -1.22
CA LYS A 72 4.52 12.35 0.02
C LYS A 72 3.62 12.06 1.23
N SER A 73 2.32 11.90 1.01
CA SER A 73 1.39 11.50 2.09
C SER A 73 1.61 10.05 2.54
N LEU A 74 1.90 9.15 1.59
CA LEU A 74 2.20 7.75 1.86
C LEU A 74 3.54 7.61 2.60
N GLN A 75 4.53 8.43 2.25
CA GLN A 75 5.80 8.54 3.00
C GLN A 75 5.57 8.83 4.47
N LYS A 76 4.83 9.90 4.78
CA LYS A 76 4.55 10.30 6.17
C LYS A 76 3.76 9.24 6.95
N PHE A 77 2.82 8.56 6.29
CA PHE A 77 2.05 7.50 6.93
C PHE A 77 2.93 6.29 7.29
N MET A 78 3.87 5.91 6.42
CA MET A 78 4.81 4.82 6.71
C MET A 78 5.82 5.20 7.81
N GLU A 79 6.38 6.41 7.78
CA GLU A 79 7.23 6.90 8.88
C GLU A 79 6.51 6.83 10.24
N GLN A 80 5.21 7.15 10.27
CA GLN A 80 4.40 7.03 11.48
C GLN A 80 4.09 5.58 11.86
N ALA A 81 3.95 4.67 10.89
CA ALA A 81 3.74 3.25 11.15
C ALA A 81 5.02 2.57 11.68
N GLU A 82 6.18 2.86 11.09
CA GLU A 82 7.48 2.35 11.56
C GLU A 82 7.82 2.87 12.97
N ARG A 83 7.61 4.17 13.25
CA ARG A 83 7.75 4.71 14.61
C ARG A 83 6.83 4.06 15.65
N ARG A 84 5.69 3.52 15.22
CA ARG A 84 4.77 2.78 16.11
C ARG A 84 5.24 1.34 16.34
N ASP A 85 5.90 0.72 15.37
CA ASP A 85 6.45 -0.64 15.49
C ASP A 85 7.73 -0.67 16.36
N ASP A 86 8.51 0.42 16.35
CA ASP A 86 9.70 0.59 17.21
C ASP A 86 9.36 0.88 18.70
N GLY A 87 8.09 1.13 19.04
CA GLY A 87 7.63 1.44 20.40
C GLY A 87 7.23 0.23 21.26
N GLY A 88 7.34 -0.99 20.74
CA GLY A 88 6.73 -2.19 21.35
C GLY A 88 7.65 -3.09 22.20
N LYS A 89 8.95 -2.79 22.33
CA LYS A 89 9.85 -3.60 23.16
C LYS A 89 10.83 -2.74 23.94
N GLY A 90 10.56 -2.58 25.23
CA GLY A 90 11.59 -2.18 26.19
C GLY A 90 11.10 -1.24 27.27
N ASN A 91 10.19 -1.68 28.15
CA ASN A 91 10.34 -1.34 29.57
C ASN A 91 9.61 -2.34 30.47
N LYS A 92 10.33 -3.40 30.87
CA LYS A 92 10.12 -4.06 32.16
C LYS A 92 11.46 -3.94 32.89
N GLY A 93 11.61 -2.83 33.59
CA GLY A 93 12.61 -2.58 34.63
C GLY A 93 11.86 -1.95 35.79
#